data_AF-A0AA85FFS5-F1
#
_entry.id   AF-A0AA85FFS5-F1
#
_cell.length_a   1.000
_cell.length_b   1.000
_cell.length_c   1.000
_cell.angle_alpha   90.00
_cell.angle_beta   90.00
_cell.angle_gamma   90.00
#
_symmetry.space_group_name_H-M   'P 1'
#
loop_
_entity.id
_entity.type
_entity.pdbx_description
1 polymer ?
#
loop_
_entity_poly.entity_id
_entity_poly.type
_entity_poly.pdbx_seq_one_letter_code
_entity_poly.pdbx_strand_id
1 'polypeptide(L)'
;MKTTIILLYKWRIVIYLVMLCCLYIFLWCLTPSEFVPEFIKTDEPHECVADRLKPFAKKLKDLDAFLIQPENSQSSLLTFTGNGFLGCSFQEHNILIHNNGFLSQSTKIPALITLDVHGYVNFKALLLDIRDGLMHKMSCFKHVNELCVSSGTTVYAHRRYPSLLIQTFRVYNPMDWDNTVKIDKGNLRNWTELVSLRFIRLQQKSELKNHATEEVTYQVACGLVRLPSPENFKTNDLNPVIAQVLVVVVFEPVFPENLTVLSGSTQSYTFITGIRISDQPILITEHDLIQFKSDLGHLAKERTRLESLISSELMFALSYPENELRKEHIDAWNLLWTSGITISYSYAPGAVNAKDINTTLYYIASNTPDFLSTQLSLNNSAIDEYKIRYRDYDQCFRGMYTLQSNSLWQPVTSLSSMHNLIRSWRHTLIDGGCEKLLQSGVYGVHQVLFIYSSRLYCVVSVHSM
;
A
#
# COMPACT_ATOMS: atom_id res chain seq x y z
N MET A 1 11.14 70.97 22.77
CA MET A 1 12.28 70.41 21.97
C MET A 1 12.55 68.93 22.25
N LYS A 2 12.40 68.41 23.48
CA LYS A 2 12.58 66.95 23.76
C LYS A 2 11.45 66.05 23.24
N THR A 3 10.21 66.53 23.17
CA THR A 3 9.04 65.73 22.74
C THR A 3 9.02 65.43 21.23
N THR A 4 9.53 66.35 20.41
CA THR A 4 9.60 66.21 18.95
C THR A 4 10.66 65.19 18.51
N ILE A 5 11.75 65.05 19.27
CA ILE A 5 12.82 64.07 19.00
C ILE A 5 12.34 62.64 19.28
N ILE A 6 11.51 62.44 20.31
CA ILE A 6 10.94 61.13 20.63
C ILE A 6 9.91 60.69 19.58
N LEU A 7 9.14 61.63 19.02
CA LEU A 7 8.21 61.33 17.93
C LEU A 7 8.96 60.88 16.67
N LEU A 8 10.04 61.57 16.28
CA LEU A 8 10.88 61.20 15.14
C LEU A 8 11.53 59.81 15.29
N TYR A 9 11.92 59.44 16.52
CA TYR A 9 12.49 58.12 16.79
C TYR A 9 11.46 56.99 16.67
N LYS A 10 10.22 57.21 17.14
CA LYS A 10 9.12 56.25 16.97
C LYS A 10 8.75 56.01 15.51
N TRP A 11 8.71 57.06 14.69
CA TRP A 11 8.44 56.94 13.26
C TRP A 11 9.54 56.19 12.51
N ARG A 12 10.81 56.35 12.90
CA ARG A 12 11.93 55.57 12.34
C ARG A 12 11.79 54.08 12.61
N ILE A 13 11.41 53.68 13.82
CA ILE A 13 11.20 52.27 14.18
C ILE A 13 10.04 51.68 13.35
N VAL A 14 8.95 52.41 13.19
CA VAL A 14 7.81 51.96 12.37
C VAL A 14 8.22 51.80 10.90
N ILE A 15 8.99 52.74 10.35
CA ILE A 15 9.50 52.64 8.98
C ILE A 15 10.42 51.43 8.81
N TYR A 16 11.31 51.16 9.76
CA TYR A 16 12.17 49.96 9.72
C TYR A 16 11.36 48.66 9.81
N LEU A 17 10.33 48.60 10.65
CA LEU A 17 9.44 47.45 10.73
C LEU A 17 8.66 47.22 9.44
N VAL A 18 8.14 48.29 8.82
CA VAL A 18 7.45 48.20 7.53
C VAL A 18 8.41 47.74 6.43
N MET A 19 9.64 48.27 6.39
CA MET A 19 10.66 47.83 5.42
C MET A 19 11.06 46.36 5.64
N LEU A 20 11.17 45.90 6.88
CA LEU A 20 11.45 44.50 7.21
C LEU A 20 10.29 43.57 6.81
N CYS A 21 9.04 43.97 7.04
CA CYS A 21 7.87 43.23 6.58
C CYS A 21 7.79 43.19 5.06
N CYS A 22 8.04 44.30 4.37
CA CYS A 22 8.08 44.34 2.91
C CYS A 22 9.21 43.47 2.35
N LEU A 23 10.40 43.47 2.98
CA LEU A 23 11.51 42.60 2.61
C LEU A 23 11.17 41.12 2.84
N TYR A 24 10.50 40.80 3.96
CA TYR A 24 10.05 39.44 4.26
C TYR A 24 9.02 38.95 3.23
N ILE A 25 8.02 39.77 2.90
CA ILE A 25 7.02 39.45 1.86
C ILE A 25 7.69 39.33 0.49
N PHE A 26 8.65 40.19 0.16
CA PHE A 26 9.39 40.13 -1.09
C PHE A 26 10.25 38.88 -1.18
N LEU A 27 10.98 38.52 -0.12
CA LEU A 27 11.74 37.27 -0.03
C LEU A 27 10.83 36.05 -0.07
N TRP A 28 9.63 36.11 0.53
CA TRP A 28 8.64 35.03 0.46
C TRP A 28 8.02 34.89 -0.94
N CYS A 29 7.77 36.00 -1.64
CA CYS A 29 7.35 35.97 -3.05
C CYS A 29 8.48 35.52 -3.99
N LEU A 30 9.75 35.75 -3.63
CA LEU A 30 10.92 35.31 -4.39
C LEU A 30 11.35 33.87 -4.07
N THR A 31 11.01 33.33 -2.89
CA THR A 31 11.10 31.89 -2.66
C THR A 31 10.02 31.25 -3.52
N PRO A 32 10.38 30.50 -4.58
CA PRO A 32 9.38 29.83 -5.38
C PRO A 32 8.63 28.88 -4.46
N SER A 33 7.33 29.10 -4.29
CA SER A 33 6.45 28.11 -3.72
C SER A 33 6.59 26.87 -4.59
N GLU A 34 7.24 25.84 -4.04
CA GLU A 34 7.52 24.57 -4.69
C GLU A 34 8.41 24.70 -5.93
N PHE A 35 9.73 24.66 -5.74
CA PHE A 35 10.61 24.09 -6.75
C PHE A 35 10.13 22.66 -7.02
N VAL A 36 9.24 22.48 -7.99
CA VAL A 36 9.12 21.20 -8.69
C VAL A 36 10.51 21.00 -9.28
N PRO A 37 11.30 20.00 -8.83
CA PRO A 37 12.61 19.78 -9.41
C PRO A 37 12.38 19.53 -10.90
N GLU A 38 12.89 20.45 -11.71
CA GLU A 38 12.87 20.31 -13.15
C GLU A 38 13.67 19.04 -13.46
N PHE A 39 12.98 18.00 -13.92
CA PHE A 39 13.59 16.70 -14.15
C PHE A 39 14.69 16.84 -15.20
N ILE A 40 15.78 16.10 -15.02
CA ILE A 40 16.91 16.20 -15.95
C ILE A 40 16.43 15.70 -17.32
N LYS A 41 16.56 16.58 -18.33
CA LYS A 41 16.47 16.18 -19.74
C LYS A 41 17.76 15.44 -20.08
N THR A 42 17.68 14.12 -20.19
CA THR A 42 18.82 13.26 -20.51
C THR A 42 18.40 12.22 -21.54
N ASP A 43 19.32 11.86 -22.41
CA ASP A 43 19.24 10.72 -23.31
C ASP A 43 19.85 9.46 -22.67
N GLU A 44 20.45 9.55 -21.47
CA GLU A 44 21.03 8.42 -20.74
C GLU A 44 20.02 7.81 -19.75
N PRO A 45 19.57 6.55 -19.96
CA PRO A 45 18.51 5.96 -19.14
C PRO A 45 18.89 5.74 -17.68
N HIS A 46 20.16 5.40 -17.41
CA HIS A 46 20.64 5.20 -16.05
C HIS A 46 20.64 6.50 -15.24
N GLU A 47 21.02 7.62 -15.86
CA GLU A 47 20.97 8.94 -15.23
C GLU A 47 19.52 9.37 -15.00
N CYS A 48 18.63 9.08 -15.95
CA CYS A 48 17.20 9.32 -15.82
C CYS A 48 16.61 8.59 -14.61
N VAL A 49 16.92 7.30 -14.42
CA VAL A 49 16.43 6.54 -13.26
C VAL A 49 17.05 7.06 -11.97
N ALA A 50 18.35 7.39 -11.96
CA ALA A 50 19.02 7.94 -10.79
C ALA A 50 18.43 9.29 -10.36
N ASP A 51 18.08 10.16 -11.30
CA ASP A 51 17.40 11.43 -11.03
C ASP A 51 16.05 11.20 -10.33
N ARG A 52 15.28 10.22 -10.80
CA ARG A 52 13.99 9.84 -10.19
C ARG A 52 14.11 9.29 -8.77
N LEU A 53 15.28 8.79 -8.39
CA LEU A 53 15.56 8.28 -7.05
C LEU A 53 16.00 9.36 -6.06
N LYS A 54 16.42 10.55 -6.52
CA LYS A 54 16.89 11.65 -5.65
C LYS A 54 15.91 12.02 -4.52
N PRO A 55 14.58 12.10 -4.73
CA PRO A 55 13.65 12.42 -3.65
C PRO A 55 13.68 11.43 -2.49
N PHE A 56 14.12 10.19 -2.75
CA PHE A 56 14.19 9.11 -1.76
C PHE A 56 15.56 8.99 -1.08
N ALA A 57 16.55 9.83 -1.43
CA ALA A 57 17.91 9.73 -0.90
C ALA A 57 17.96 9.77 0.63
N LYS A 58 17.13 10.63 1.25
CA LYS A 58 17.02 10.71 2.72
C LYS A 58 16.43 9.41 3.29
N LYS A 59 15.31 8.93 2.74
CA LYS A 59 14.65 7.69 3.22
C LYS A 59 15.54 6.46 3.07
N LEU A 60 16.32 6.38 1.99
CA LEU A 60 17.31 5.33 1.79
C LEU A 60 18.41 5.36 2.87
N LYS A 61 18.88 6.56 3.21
CA LYS A 61 19.89 6.77 4.27
C LYS A 61 19.35 6.41 5.65
N ASP A 62 18.09 6.77 5.91
CA ASP A 62 17.43 6.58 7.20
C ASP A 62 16.87 5.15 7.38
N LEU A 63 17.05 4.26 6.39
CA LEU A 63 16.52 2.88 6.35
C LEU A 63 14.98 2.81 6.41
N ASP A 64 14.32 3.86 5.95
CA ASP A 64 12.87 3.98 5.78
C ASP A 64 12.40 3.51 4.40
N ALA A 65 13.34 3.41 3.44
CA ALA A 65 13.09 2.85 2.13
C ALA A 65 14.26 1.96 1.67
N PHE A 66 13.97 1.01 0.79
CA PHE A 66 14.94 0.06 0.26
C PHE A 66 14.87 0.02 -1.26
N LEU A 67 16.02 0.25 -1.91
CA LEU A 67 16.18 0.13 -3.36
C LEU A 67 16.37 -1.34 -3.74
N ILE A 68 15.62 -1.78 -4.75
CA ILE A 68 15.72 -3.11 -5.33
C ILE A 68 16.08 -2.97 -6.79
N GLN A 69 17.30 -3.40 -7.13
CA GLN A 69 17.79 -3.46 -8.49
C GLN A 69 17.61 -4.89 -9.02
N PRO A 70 16.71 -5.11 -10.00
CA PRO A 70 16.42 -6.46 -10.52
C PRO A 70 17.65 -7.19 -11.08
N GLU A 71 18.66 -6.44 -11.53
CA GLU A 71 19.86 -6.95 -12.20
C GLU A 71 20.96 -7.39 -11.21
N ASN A 72 20.90 -6.95 -9.95
CA ASN A 72 21.87 -7.31 -8.91
C ASN A 72 21.29 -8.35 -7.95
N SER A 73 21.74 -9.60 -8.09
CA SER A 73 21.29 -10.76 -7.31
C SER A 73 21.59 -10.69 -5.80
N GLN A 74 22.40 -9.72 -5.35
CA GLN A 74 22.84 -9.59 -3.96
C GLN A 74 21.83 -8.87 -3.04
N SER A 75 20.80 -8.21 -3.58
CA SER A 75 19.83 -7.44 -2.79
C SER A 75 18.38 -7.65 -3.23
N SER A 76 17.94 -8.89 -3.43
CA SER A 76 16.58 -9.20 -3.85
C SER A 76 15.59 -9.09 -2.69
N LEU A 77 15.23 -7.89 -2.26
CA LEU A 77 14.09 -7.69 -1.36
C LEU A 77 12.79 -7.71 -2.19
N LEU A 78 11.72 -8.31 -1.67
CA LEU A 78 10.40 -8.30 -2.31
C LEU A 78 9.76 -6.92 -2.16
N THR A 79 9.36 -6.26 -3.26
CA THR A 79 8.44 -5.12 -3.12
C THR A 79 7.08 -5.67 -2.78
N PHE A 80 6.48 -5.24 -1.68
CA PHE A 80 5.16 -5.69 -1.29
C PHE A 80 4.41 -4.51 -0.68
N THR A 81 3.11 -4.41 -0.94
CA THR A 81 2.21 -3.52 -0.22
C THR A 81 0.99 -4.33 0.17
N GLY A 82 0.49 -4.09 1.38
CA GLY A 82 -0.70 -4.74 1.88
C GLY A 82 -1.31 -3.97 3.05
N ASN A 83 -2.61 -4.16 3.24
CA ASN A 83 -3.38 -3.59 4.36
C ASN A 83 -3.93 -4.68 5.30
N GLY A 84 -3.47 -5.92 5.15
CA GLY A 84 -3.96 -7.10 5.85
C GLY A 84 -5.22 -7.74 5.27
N PHE A 85 -5.92 -7.10 4.34
CA PHE A 85 -7.06 -7.70 3.62
C PHE A 85 -6.70 -8.09 2.19
N LEU A 86 -5.93 -7.23 1.52
CA LEU A 86 -5.36 -7.44 0.20
C LEU A 86 -3.90 -6.98 0.15
N GLY A 87 -3.15 -7.52 -0.79
CA GLY A 87 -1.79 -7.07 -1.09
C GLY A 87 -1.29 -7.54 -2.45
N CYS A 88 -0.20 -6.94 -2.90
CA CYS A 88 0.43 -7.25 -4.19
C CYS A 88 1.91 -6.86 -4.19
N SER A 89 2.61 -7.19 -5.28
CA SER A 89 4.04 -6.98 -5.49
C SER A 89 4.31 -6.54 -6.93
N PHE A 90 5.40 -5.80 -7.20
CA PHE A 90 5.84 -5.60 -8.59
C PHE A 90 6.52 -6.83 -9.20
N GLN A 91 7.08 -7.71 -8.37
CA GLN A 91 7.73 -8.94 -8.84
C GLN A 91 6.72 -10.04 -9.19
N GLU A 92 5.51 -9.97 -8.62
CA GLU A 92 4.49 -11.01 -8.73
C GLU A 92 3.15 -10.37 -9.12
N HIS A 93 2.57 -10.83 -10.24
CA HIS A 93 1.45 -10.15 -10.89
C HIS A 93 0.07 -10.42 -10.26
N ASN A 94 0.03 -11.23 -9.20
CA ASN A 94 -1.19 -11.76 -8.61
C ASN A 94 -1.56 -11.03 -7.32
N ILE A 95 -2.86 -10.88 -7.08
CA ILE A 95 -3.37 -10.32 -5.81
C ILE A 95 -3.34 -11.42 -4.74
N LEU A 96 -2.80 -11.07 -3.57
CA LEU A 96 -2.93 -11.84 -2.35
C LEU A 96 -4.12 -11.37 -1.55
N ILE A 97 -4.86 -12.32 -1.01
CA ILE A 97 -6.06 -12.07 -0.21
C ILE A 97 -5.92 -12.68 1.18
N HIS A 98 -6.59 -12.07 2.15
CA HIS A 98 -6.58 -12.51 3.54
C HIS A 98 -7.25 -13.88 3.68
N ASN A 99 -6.52 -14.81 4.32
CA ASN A 99 -7.02 -16.11 4.70
C ASN A 99 -6.24 -16.61 5.94
N ASN A 100 -6.91 -17.25 6.90
CA ASN A 100 -6.28 -17.77 8.13
C ASN A 100 -5.47 -16.73 8.94
N GLY A 101 -5.87 -15.45 8.92
CA GLY A 101 -5.29 -14.40 9.75
C GLY A 101 -4.06 -13.69 9.17
N PHE A 102 -3.73 -13.90 7.89
CA PHE A 102 -2.72 -13.14 7.14
C PHE A 102 -3.01 -13.22 5.62
N LEU A 103 -2.25 -12.50 4.78
CA LEU A 103 -2.37 -12.61 3.33
C LEU A 103 -1.63 -13.86 2.87
N SER A 104 -2.37 -14.92 2.55
CA SER A 104 -1.79 -16.23 2.23
C SER A 104 -2.32 -16.83 0.94
N GLN A 105 -3.51 -16.41 0.51
CA GLN A 105 -4.18 -16.97 -0.65
C GLN A 105 -3.83 -16.13 -1.88
N SER A 106 -3.13 -16.72 -2.83
CA SER A 106 -2.88 -16.09 -4.13
C SER A 106 -4.09 -16.29 -5.04
N THR A 107 -4.48 -15.23 -5.75
CA THR A 107 -5.53 -15.25 -6.76
C THR A 107 -4.92 -15.06 -8.14
N LYS A 108 -5.57 -15.55 -9.20
CA LYS A 108 -5.14 -15.28 -10.58
C LYS A 108 -5.65 -13.93 -11.10
N ILE A 109 -6.05 -13.04 -10.20
CA ILE A 109 -6.55 -11.71 -10.55
C ILE A 109 -5.31 -10.83 -10.80
N PRO A 110 -5.17 -10.24 -12.00
CA PRO A 110 -4.06 -9.34 -12.31
C PRO A 110 -4.06 -8.13 -11.37
N ALA A 111 -2.97 -7.96 -10.62
CA ALA A 111 -2.88 -6.95 -9.57
C ALA A 111 -2.63 -5.54 -10.10
N LEU A 112 -1.65 -5.41 -11.00
CA LEU A 112 -1.05 -4.13 -11.35
C LEU A 112 -1.14 -3.85 -12.84
N ILE A 113 -1.40 -2.59 -13.14
CA ILE A 113 -1.26 -2.03 -14.47
C ILE A 113 0.24 -1.82 -14.75
N THR A 114 0.68 -2.09 -15.97
CA THR A 114 2.04 -1.85 -16.44
C THR A 114 2.04 -0.84 -17.58
N LEU A 115 3.09 -0.02 -17.63
CA LEU A 115 3.33 0.88 -18.75
C LEU A 115 4.41 0.27 -19.61
N ASP A 116 4.14 0.21 -20.90
CA ASP A 116 5.10 -0.16 -21.92
C ASP A 116 5.10 0.90 -23.02
N VAL A 117 6.27 1.19 -23.57
CA VAL A 117 6.40 2.10 -24.72
C VAL A 117 7.04 1.27 -25.81
N HIS A 118 6.21 0.83 -26.76
CA HIS A 118 6.64 -0.10 -27.79
C HIS A 118 7.83 0.47 -28.58
N GLY A 119 8.92 -0.31 -28.69
CA GLY A 119 10.13 0.07 -29.40
C GLY A 119 11.15 0.85 -28.56
N TYR A 120 10.87 1.10 -27.28
CA TYR A 120 11.80 1.78 -26.37
C TYR A 120 12.52 0.77 -25.47
N VAL A 121 13.79 1.03 -25.18
CA VAL A 121 14.53 0.30 -24.14
C VAL A 121 14.07 0.81 -22.78
N ASN A 122 13.65 -0.10 -21.90
CA ASN A 122 13.11 0.22 -20.58
C ASN A 122 14.13 -0.10 -19.48
N PHE A 123 14.54 0.92 -18.74
CA PHE A 123 15.35 0.79 -17.54
C PHE A 123 14.49 1.07 -16.32
N LYS A 124 14.52 0.17 -15.34
CA LYS A 124 13.65 0.24 -14.17
C LYS A 124 14.39 0.07 -12.85
N ALA A 125 13.95 0.79 -11.85
CA ALA A 125 14.31 0.59 -10.46
C ALA A 125 13.04 0.42 -9.61
N LEU A 126 13.09 -0.51 -8.67
CA LEU A 126 12.02 -0.75 -7.71
C LEU A 126 12.44 -0.20 -6.35
N LEU A 127 11.50 0.38 -5.61
CA LEU A 127 11.73 0.92 -4.29
C LEU A 127 10.58 0.47 -3.37
N LEU A 128 10.94 -0.02 -2.20
CA LEU A 128 9.99 -0.30 -1.12
C LEU A 128 10.12 0.79 -0.06
N ASP A 129 9.08 1.60 0.12
CA ASP A 129 9.00 2.61 1.18
C ASP A 129 8.23 2.03 2.36
N ILE A 130 8.95 1.49 3.33
CA ILE A 130 8.35 0.79 4.47
C ILE A 130 7.72 1.76 5.47
N ARG A 131 8.21 3.00 5.51
CA ARG A 131 7.73 4.02 6.43
C ARG A 131 6.32 4.48 6.03
N ASP A 132 6.15 4.75 4.74
CA ASP A 132 4.88 5.24 4.19
C ASP A 132 3.95 4.10 3.75
N GLY A 133 4.49 2.88 3.63
CA GLY A 133 3.77 1.70 3.17
C GLY A 133 3.47 1.70 1.67
N LEU A 134 4.35 2.31 0.90
CA LEU A 134 4.23 2.47 -0.55
C LEU A 134 5.27 1.61 -1.27
N MET A 135 4.93 1.15 -2.46
CA MET A 135 5.93 0.66 -3.41
C MET A 135 6.03 1.60 -4.59
N HIS A 136 7.24 1.80 -5.09
CA HIS A 136 7.49 2.62 -6.25
C HIS A 136 8.25 1.87 -7.32
N LYS A 137 7.91 2.14 -8.58
CA LYS A 137 8.63 1.68 -9.76
C LYS A 137 8.98 2.91 -10.61
N MET A 138 10.26 3.21 -10.70
CA MET A 138 10.80 4.23 -11.60
C MET A 138 11.16 3.55 -12.91
N SER A 139 10.65 4.05 -14.03
CA SER A 139 11.00 3.54 -15.35
C SER A 139 11.44 4.69 -16.25
N CYS A 140 12.47 4.46 -17.05
CA CYS A 140 12.89 5.37 -18.11
C CYS A 140 12.91 4.61 -19.42
N PHE A 141 12.25 5.19 -20.42
CA PHE A 141 12.09 4.63 -21.75
C PHE A 141 12.95 5.47 -22.71
N LYS A 142 13.82 4.80 -23.47
CA LYS A 142 14.65 5.43 -24.50
C LYS A 142 14.36 4.85 -25.88
N HIS A 143 14.14 5.74 -26.85
CA HIS A 143 14.16 5.42 -28.28
C HIS A 143 15.42 6.03 -28.92
N VAL A 144 15.79 5.52 -30.10
CA VAL A 144 17.06 5.83 -30.74
C VAL A 144 17.17 7.34 -31.02
N ASN A 145 18.22 7.98 -30.50
CA ASN A 145 18.52 9.42 -30.64
C ASN A 145 17.45 10.38 -30.05
N GLU A 146 16.67 9.94 -29.07
CA GLU A 146 15.65 10.75 -28.41
C GLU A 146 15.91 10.89 -26.90
N LEU A 147 15.31 11.92 -26.29
CA LEU A 147 15.34 12.11 -24.83
C LEU A 147 14.54 11.02 -24.11
N CYS A 148 14.90 10.71 -22.87
CA CYS A 148 14.21 9.68 -22.10
C CYS A 148 12.81 10.14 -21.63
N VAL A 149 11.76 9.40 -22.03
CA VAL A 149 10.45 9.51 -21.36
C VAL A 149 10.56 8.80 -20.02
N SER A 150 10.13 9.45 -18.95
CA SER A 150 10.25 8.86 -17.60
C SER A 150 8.90 8.68 -16.95
N SER A 151 8.75 7.60 -16.19
CA SER A 151 7.54 7.31 -15.43
C SER A 151 7.87 6.93 -13.98
N GLY A 152 7.08 7.47 -13.06
CA GLY A 152 7.02 7.05 -11.67
C GLY A 152 5.69 6.35 -11.41
N THR A 153 5.72 5.06 -11.10
CA THR A 153 4.55 4.32 -10.61
C THR A 153 4.60 4.27 -9.10
N THR A 154 3.50 4.60 -8.42
CA THR A 154 3.32 4.40 -6.97
C THR A 154 2.12 3.48 -6.77
N VAL A 155 2.24 2.49 -5.90
CA VAL A 155 1.14 1.58 -5.56
C VAL A 155 1.05 1.44 -4.05
N TYR A 156 -0.18 1.43 -3.52
CA TYR A 156 -0.44 1.13 -2.13
C TYR A 156 -1.82 0.50 -1.92
N ALA A 157 -1.90 -0.40 -0.95
CA ALA A 157 -3.15 -0.93 -0.43
C ALA A 157 -3.61 -0.02 0.70
N HIS A 158 -4.76 0.64 0.58
CA HIS A 158 -5.14 1.68 1.53
C HIS A 158 -5.36 1.09 2.92
N ARG A 159 -4.75 1.71 3.96
CA ARG A 159 -4.75 1.18 5.32
C ARG A 159 -6.13 1.31 6.00
N ARG A 160 -6.78 2.48 5.84
CA ARG A 160 -8.11 2.79 6.40
C ARG A 160 -9.31 2.30 5.58
N TYR A 161 -9.13 2.06 4.28
CA TYR A 161 -10.17 1.62 3.33
C TYR A 161 -9.79 0.25 2.79
N PRO A 162 -10.21 -0.84 3.45
CA PRO A 162 -9.57 -2.10 3.20
C PRO A 162 -9.88 -2.74 1.84
N SER A 163 -10.87 -2.22 1.11
CA SER A 163 -11.15 -2.66 -0.25
C SER A 163 -10.19 -2.07 -1.27
N LEU A 164 -9.50 -0.97 -0.96
CA LEU A 164 -8.91 -0.13 -1.99
C LEU A 164 -7.43 -0.45 -2.25
N LEU A 165 -7.11 -0.70 -3.51
CA LEU A 165 -5.76 -0.70 -4.05
C LEU A 165 -5.61 0.48 -5.03
N ILE A 166 -4.68 1.38 -4.74
CA ILE A 166 -4.46 2.59 -5.52
C ILE A 166 -3.15 2.45 -6.29
N GLN A 167 -3.18 2.78 -7.57
CA GLN A 167 -2.01 2.84 -8.43
C GLN A 167 -2.00 4.17 -9.19
N THR A 168 -0.92 4.92 -9.03
CA THR A 168 -0.73 6.21 -9.71
C THR A 168 0.50 6.16 -10.60
N PHE A 169 0.34 6.61 -11.83
CA PHE A 169 1.42 6.82 -12.80
C PHE A 169 1.64 8.31 -12.98
N ARG A 170 2.88 8.74 -12.89
CA ARG A 170 3.30 10.08 -13.27
C ARG A 170 4.30 9.97 -14.41
N VAL A 171 3.89 10.38 -15.61
CA VAL A 171 4.70 10.28 -16.82
C VAL A 171 5.15 11.67 -17.24
N TYR A 172 6.45 11.83 -17.46
CA TYR A 172 7.06 13.06 -17.95
C TYR A 172 7.59 12.86 -19.36
N ASN A 173 7.10 13.69 -20.28
CA ASN A 173 7.57 13.75 -21.66
C ASN A 173 8.44 15.00 -21.85
N PRO A 174 9.78 14.87 -21.94
CA PRO A 174 10.67 16.02 -22.14
C PRO A 174 10.77 16.49 -23.60
N MET A 175 10.17 15.76 -24.55
CA MET A 175 10.26 16.04 -25.98
C MET A 175 9.36 17.21 -26.39
N ASP A 176 9.59 17.73 -27.61
CA ASP A 176 8.84 18.83 -28.22
C ASP A 176 7.57 18.35 -28.99
N TRP A 177 7.25 17.05 -28.92
CA TRP A 177 6.07 16.45 -29.52
C TRP A 177 5.37 15.51 -28.54
N ASP A 178 4.10 15.22 -28.82
CA ASP A 178 3.27 14.34 -27.99
C ASP A 178 3.71 12.88 -28.13
N ASN A 179 3.75 12.17 -27.00
CA ASN A 179 4.08 10.75 -26.97
C ASN A 179 2.89 9.91 -26.52
N THR A 180 2.81 8.69 -27.06
CA THR A 180 1.81 7.70 -26.65
C THR A 180 2.45 6.59 -25.82
N VAL A 181 1.93 6.39 -24.62
CA VAL A 181 2.33 5.31 -23.72
C VAL A 181 1.27 4.24 -23.75
N LYS A 182 1.66 2.99 -24.03
CA LYS A 182 0.74 1.86 -24.01
C LYS A 182 0.55 1.40 -22.56
N ILE A 183 -0.70 1.17 -22.21
CA ILE A 183 -1.06 0.55 -20.94
C ILE A 183 -1.31 -0.94 -21.20
N ASP A 184 -0.72 -1.79 -20.37
CA ASP A 184 -1.04 -3.21 -20.35
C ASP A 184 -1.41 -3.68 -18.95
N LYS A 185 -2.49 -4.45 -18.87
CA LYS A 185 -2.88 -5.21 -17.67
C LYS A 185 -3.53 -6.51 -18.12
N GLY A 186 -3.29 -7.57 -17.35
CA GLY A 186 -3.96 -8.85 -17.56
C GLY A 186 -5.48 -8.70 -17.58
N ASN A 187 -6.14 -9.45 -18.47
CA ASN A 187 -7.59 -9.39 -18.63
C ASN A 187 -8.32 -10.15 -17.52
N LEU A 188 -9.27 -9.51 -16.83
CA LEU A 188 -10.13 -10.16 -15.83
C LEU A 188 -10.90 -11.36 -16.39
N ARG A 189 -11.20 -11.39 -17.70
CA ARG A 189 -11.86 -12.54 -18.35
C ARG A 189 -11.00 -13.80 -18.33
N ASN A 190 -9.69 -13.68 -18.13
CA ASN A 190 -8.79 -14.82 -18.01
C ASN A 190 -8.80 -15.42 -16.59
N TRP A 191 -9.53 -14.81 -15.65
CA TRP A 191 -9.69 -15.33 -14.29
C TRP A 191 -10.56 -16.60 -14.31
N THR A 192 -9.95 -17.74 -14.03
CA THR A 192 -10.59 -19.06 -14.13
C THR A 192 -11.77 -19.27 -13.18
N GLU A 193 -11.80 -18.57 -12.05
CA GLU A 193 -12.82 -18.67 -11.02
C GLU A 193 -13.94 -17.61 -11.19
N LEU A 194 -13.92 -16.86 -12.29
CA LEU A 194 -14.92 -15.83 -12.61
C LEU A 194 -16.31 -16.47 -12.79
N VAL A 195 -17.31 -15.91 -12.11
CA VAL A 195 -18.71 -16.30 -12.19
C VAL A 195 -19.55 -15.26 -12.90
N SER A 196 -19.35 -13.98 -12.58
CA SER A 196 -20.07 -12.90 -13.24
C SER A 196 -19.16 -11.71 -13.52
N LEU A 197 -19.45 -11.02 -14.62
CA LEU A 197 -18.76 -9.80 -15.04
C LEU A 197 -19.79 -8.83 -15.60
N ARG A 198 -19.84 -7.62 -15.05
CA ARG A 198 -20.72 -6.54 -15.53
C ARG A 198 -19.99 -5.21 -15.55
N PHE A 199 -20.62 -4.20 -16.13
CA PHE A 199 -20.09 -2.85 -16.19
C PHE A 199 -20.99 -1.90 -15.41
N ILE A 200 -20.40 -0.99 -14.66
CA ILE A 200 -21.10 0.12 -13.99
C ILE A 200 -20.40 1.42 -14.36
N ARG A 201 -21.08 2.54 -14.18
CA ARG A 201 -20.51 3.86 -14.37
C ARG A 201 -20.54 4.62 -13.05
N LEU A 202 -19.42 5.23 -12.70
CA LEU A 202 -19.24 5.99 -11.47
C LEU A 202 -18.74 7.39 -11.81
N GLN A 203 -19.00 8.34 -10.92
CA GLN A 203 -18.51 9.71 -11.05
C GLN A 203 -17.19 9.84 -10.31
N GLN A 204 -16.18 10.41 -10.96
CA GLN A 204 -14.83 10.64 -10.42
C GLN A 204 -14.43 12.10 -10.60
N LYS A 205 -13.74 12.70 -9.63
CA LYS A 205 -13.11 14.00 -9.84
C LYS A 205 -11.79 13.83 -10.59
N SER A 206 -11.67 14.47 -11.75
CA SER A 206 -10.49 14.38 -12.60
C SER A 206 -9.41 15.39 -12.18
N GLU A 207 -8.22 14.92 -11.84
CA GLU A 207 -7.07 15.81 -11.59
C GLU A 207 -6.65 16.55 -12.87
N LEU A 208 -6.78 15.89 -14.03
CA LEU A 208 -6.40 16.47 -15.33
C LEU A 208 -7.31 17.64 -15.75
N LYS A 209 -8.55 17.67 -15.26
CA LYS A 209 -9.56 18.69 -15.63
C LYS A 209 -9.92 19.59 -14.44
N ASN A 210 -8.94 20.02 -13.66
CA ASN A 210 -9.15 20.93 -12.51
C ASN A 210 -10.25 20.45 -11.53
N HIS A 211 -10.25 19.15 -11.21
CA HIS A 211 -11.24 18.50 -10.34
C HIS A 211 -12.68 18.51 -10.87
N ALA A 212 -12.88 18.71 -12.18
CA ALA A 212 -14.18 18.51 -12.80
C ALA A 212 -14.60 17.04 -12.69
N THR A 213 -15.90 16.82 -12.49
CA THR A 213 -16.48 15.49 -12.44
C THR A 213 -16.47 14.86 -13.83
N GLU A 214 -15.95 13.65 -13.93
CA GLU A 214 -15.98 12.81 -15.12
C GLU A 214 -16.59 11.45 -14.82
N GLU A 215 -17.24 10.87 -15.83
CA GLU A 215 -17.82 9.54 -15.73
C GLU A 215 -16.77 8.48 -16.09
N VAL A 216 -16.51 7.56 -15.16
CA VAL A 216 -15.55 6.46 -15.33
C VAL A 216 -16.29 5.14 -15.28
N THR A 217 -15.99 4.27 -16.23
CA THR A 217 -16.60 2.94 -16.33
C THR A 217 -15.78 1.95 -15.53
N TYR A 218 -16.45 1.11 -14.74
CA TYR A 218 -15.86 0.05 -13.94
C TYR A 218 -16.39 -1.32 -14.38
N GLN A 219 -15.49 -2.29 -14.44
CA GLN A 219 -15.81 -3.71 -14.50
C GLN A 219 -16.02 -4.25 -13.09
N VAL A 220 -17.18 -4.83 -12.84
CA VAL A 220 -17.50 -5.52 -11.59
C VAL A 220 -17.47 -7.02 -11.86
N ALA A 221 -16.44 -7.68 -11.33
CA ALA A 221 -16.25 -9.12 -11.43
C ALA A 221 -16.54 -9.79 -10.08
N CYS A 222 -17.17 -10.95 -10.13
CA CYS A 222 -17.34 -11.82 -8.97
C CYS A 222 -16.86 -13.23 -9.30
N GLY A 223 -16.13 -13.86 -8.38
CA GLY A 223 -15.65 -15.22 -8.54
C GLY A 223 -15.58 -15.99 -7.22
N LEU A 224 -15.43 -17.30 -7.34
CA LEU A 224 -15.43 -18.25 -6.21
C LEU A 224 -14.07 -18.94 -6.09
N VAL A 225 -13.27 -18.53 -5.11
CA VAL A 225 -11.96 -19.14 -4.86
C VAL A 225 -12.15 -20.38 -3.99
N ARG A 226 -11.88 -21.56 -4.54
CA ARG A 226 -11.94 -22.82 -3.78
C ARG A 226 -10.76 -22.94 -2.83
N LEU A 227 -11.04 -23.30 -1.59
CA LEU A 227 -10.02 -23.62 -0.60
C LEU A 227 -9.74 -25.13 -0.57
N PRO A 228 -8.53 -25.55 -0.18
CA PRO A 228 -8.23 -26.96 0.06
C PRO A 228 -9.19 -27.52 1.10
N SER A 229 -9.89 -28.59 0.73
CA SER A 229 -10.87 -29.24 1.59
C SER A 229 -10.21 -29.82 2.84
N PRO A 230 -10.78 -29.66 4.06
CA PRO A 230 -10.43 -30.56 5.15
C PRO A 230 -10.79 -31.99 4.71
N GLU A 231 -9.91 -32.96 4.97
CA GLU A 231 -9.96 -34.34 4.46
C GLU A 231 -11.19 -35.16 4.94
N ASN A 232 -12.17 -34.55 5.60
CA ASN A 232 -13.28 -35.21 6.28
C ASN A 232 -14.67 -34.60 5.99
N PHE A 233 -15.03 -34.32 4.72
CA PHE A 233 -16.46 -34.22 4.38
C PHE A 233 -17.09 -35.62 4.29
N LYS A 234 -17.18 -36.31 5.43
CA LYS A 234 -18.06 -37.47 5.56
C LYS A 234 -19.45 -36.94 5.87
N THR A 235 -20.31 -36.80 4.86
CA THR A 235 -21.73 -36.57 5.11
C THR A 235 -22.57 -37.62 4.40
N ASN A 236 -23.29 -38.41 5.20
CA ASN A 236 -24.40 -39.27 4.76
C ASN A 236 -25.67 -38.41 4.53
N ASP A 237 -25.52 -37.16 4.08
CA ASP A 237 -26.62 -36.21 3.90
C ASP A 237 -27.15 -36.24 2.47
N LEU A 238 -28.46 -35.97 2.32
CA LEU A 238 -29.10 -35.83 1.01
C LEU A 238 -28.48 -34.73 0.13
N ASN A 239 -27.77 -33.76 0.73
CA ASN A 239 -27.08 -32.67 0.04
C ASN A 239 -25.61 -32.62 0.49
N PRO A 240 -24.70 -33.36 -0.17
CA PRO A 240 -23.30 -33.38 0.21
C PRO A 240 -22.65 -32.02 -0.01
N VAL A 241 -21.82 -31.60 0.95
CA VAL A 241 -20.96 -30.43 0.80
C VAL A 241 -19.87 -30.78 -0.21
N ILE A 242 -19.77 -30.01 -1.28
CA ILE A 242 -18.85 -30.30 -2.39
C ILE A 242 -17.54 -29.51 -2.29
N ALA A 243 -17.55 -28.35 -1.63
CA ALA A 243 -16.36 -27.53 -1.45
C ALA A 243 -16.53 -26.48 -0.35
N GLN A 244 -15.42 -25.88 0.04
CA GLN A 244 -15.34 -24.65 0.81
C GLN A 244 -14.80 -23.54 -0.10
N VAL A 245 -15.48 -22.40 -0.16
CA VAL A 245 -15.13 -21.29 -1.08
C VAL A 245 -15.07 -19.95 -0.38
N LEU A 246 -14.29 -19.03 -0.96
CA LEU A 246 -14.32 -17.61 -0.67
C LEU A 246 -15.01 -16.88 -1.83
N VAL A 247 -15.94 -15.99 -1.52
CA VAL A 247 -16.54 -15.09 -2.51
C VAL A 247 -15.62 -13.90 -2.66
N VAL A 248 -15.20 -13.61 -3.89
CA VAL A 248 -14.30 -12.50 -4.21
C VAL A 248 -14.99 -11.56 -5.19
N VAL A 249 -15.06 -10.29 -4.87
CA VAL A 249 -15.62 -9.23 -5.71
C VAL A 249 -14.54 -8.22 -6.04
N VAL A 250 -14.44 -7.83 -7.31
CA VAL A 250 -13.45 -6.89 -7.84
C VAL A 250 -14.16 -5.81 -8.65
N PHE A 251 -13.84 -4.55 -8.36
CA PHE A 251 -14.21 -3.36 -9.10
C PHE A 251 -12.94 -2.82 -9.74
N GLU A 252 -12.84 -2.93 -11.05
CA GLU A 252 -11.67 -2.52 -11.82
C GLU A 252 -12.02 -1.39 -12.79
N PRO A 253 -11.29 -0.27 -12.80
CA PRO A 253 -11.53 0.80 -13.75
C PRO A 253 -11.19 0.35 -15.17
N VAL A 254 -12.05 0.67 -16.14
CA VAL A 254 -11.76 0.51 -17.56
C VAL A 254 -10.86 1.65 -18.00
N PHE A 255 -9.67 1.32 -18.48
CA PHE A 255 -8.66 2.27 -18.94
C PHE A 255 -8.49 2.20 -20.46
N PRO A 256 -8.07 3.30 -21.11
CA PRO A 256 -7.74 3.28 -22.53
C PRO A 256 -6.45 2.48 -22.78
N GLU A 257 -6.33 1.87 -23.95
CA GLU A 257 -5.12 1.11 -24.32
C GLU A 257 -3.88 2.00 -24.42
N ASN A 258 -4.06 3.28 -24.78
CA ASN A 258 -3.00 4.25 -24.97
C ASN A 258 -3.30 5.54 -24.20
N LEU A 259 -2.26 6.13 -23.61
CA LEU A 259 -2.28 7.45 -22.98
C LEU A 259 -1.41 8.41 -23.78
N THR A 260 -1.95 9.58 -24.10
CA THR A 260 -1.18 10.63 -24.78
C THR A 260 -0.63 11.61 -23.76
N VAL A 261 0.70 11.77 -23.74
CA VAL A 261 1.42 12.70 -22.87
C VAL A 261 1.94 13.86 -23.71
N LEU A 262 1.44 15.05 -23.42
CA LEU A 262 1.76 16.27 -24.17
C LEU A 262 3.25 16.61 -24.09
N SER A 263 3.77 17.21 -25.15
CA SER A 263 5.10 17.80 -25.23
C SER A 263 5.48 18.63 -23.99
N GLY A 264 6.69 18.43 -23.47
CA GLY A 264 7.25 19.17 -22.33
C GLY A 264 6.47 19.06 -21.02
N SER A 265 5.48 18.17 -20.92
CA SER A 265 4.54 18.12 -19.81
C SER A 265 4.73 16.90 -18.92
N THR A 266 4.23 17.00 -17.68
CA THR A 266 4.04 15.86 -16.80
C THR A 266 2.56 15.59 -16.64
N GLN A 267 2.12 14.35 -16.87
CA GLN A 267 0.75 13.93 -16.66
C GLN A 267 0.67 12.84 -15.60
N SER A 268 -0.37 12.90 -14.77
CA SER A 268 -0.64 11.94 -13.71
C SER A 268 -1.96 11.20 -13.99
N TYR A 269 -1.94 9.88 -13.83
CA TYR A 269 -3.11 9.02 -13.98
C TYR A 269 -3.24 8.15 -12.73
N THR A 270 -4.42 8.16 -12.13
CA THR A 270 -4.70 7.41 -10.89
C THR A 270 -5.79 6.38 -11.16
N PHE A 271 -5.51 5.13 -10.80
CA PHE A 271 -6.41 4.00 -10.92
C PHE A 271 -6.71 3.45 -9.53
N ILE A 272 -7.98 3.33 -9.21
CA ILE A 272 -8.45 2.83 -7.91
C ILE A 272 -9.18 1.51 -8.17
N THR A 273 -8.63 0.41 -7.67
CA THR A 273 -9.24 -0.92 -7.77
C THR A 273 -9.86 -1.28 -6.42
N GLY A 274 -11.12 -1.70 -6.41
CA GLY A 274 -11.82 -2.14 -5.20
C GLY A 274 -11.91 -3.67 -5.14
N ILE A 275 -11.43 -4.31 -4.08
CA ILE A 275 -11.43 -5.77 -3.95
C ILE A 275 -11.90 -6.14 -2.55
N ARG A 276 -12.89 -7.03 -2.45
CA ARG A 276 -13.32 -7.60 -1.17
C ARG A 276 -13.56 -9.09 -1.26
N ILE A 277 -13.33 -9.73 -0.13
CA ILE A 277 -13.45 -11.17 0.08
C ILE A 277 -14.37 -11.41 1.27
N SER A 278 -15.12 -12.51 1.22
CA SER A 278 -15.92 -13.01 2.33
C SER A 278 -15.07 -13.21 3.58
N ASP A 279 -15.55 -12.73 4.73
CA ASP A 279 -14.79 -12.74 5.98
C ASP A 279 -14.48 -14.16 6.48
N GLN A 280 -15.32 -15.13 6.13
CA GLN A 280 -15.17 -16.55 6.44
C GLN A 280 -15.41 -17.40 5.20
N PRO A 281 -14.76 -18.56 5.08
CA PRO A 281 -15.05 -19.49 4.00
C PRO A 281 -16.46 -20.08 4.12
N ILE A 282 -17.14 -20.19 2.99
CA ILE A 282 -18.51 -20.66 2.88
C ILE A 282 -18.51 -22.11 2.38
N LEU A 283 -19.21 -22.98 3.11
CA LEU A 283 -19.46 -24.36 2.66
C LEU A 283 -20.54 -24.35 1.59
N ILE A 284 -20.29 -25.01 0.46
CA ILE A 284 -21.21 -25.01 -0.67
C ILE A 284 -21.66 -26.42 -1.03
N THR A 285 -22.95 -26.52 -1.37
CA THR A 285 -23.57 -27.69 -2.01
C THR A 285 -23.77 -27.42 -3.50
N GLU A 286 -24.14 -28.45 -4.27
CA GLU A 286 -24.49 -28.28 -5.69
C GLU A 286 -25.70 -27.35 -5.88
N HIS A 287 -26.69 -27.42 -4.99
CA HIS A 287 -27.87 -26.56 -5.01
C HIS A 287 -27.50 -25.07 -4.82
N ASP A 288 -26.52 -24.77 -3.97
CA ASP A 288 -26.08 -23.39 -3.74
C ASP A 288 -25.44 -22.77 -4.99
N LEU A 289 -24.71 -23.57 -5.77
CA LEU A 289 -24.14 -23.13 -7.06
C LEU A 289 -25.23 -22.85 -8.09
N ILE A 290 -26.30 -23.65 -8.11
CA ILE A 290 -27.45 -23.41 -8.99
C ILE A 290 -28.17 -22.13 -8.59
N GLN A 291 -28.47 -21.94 -7.30
CA GLN A 291 -29.09 -20.71 -6.80
C GLN A 291 -28.24 -19.47 -7.11
N PHE A 292 -26.92 -19.57 -6.95
CA PHE A 292 -26.02 -18.46 -7.21
C PHE A 292 -26.01 -18.02 -8.68
N LYS A 293 -26.12 -18.96 -9.63
CA LYS A 293 -26.27 -18.64 -11.06
C LYS A 293 -27.58 -17.90 -11.36
N SER A 294 -28.60 -18.11 -10.55
CA SER A 294 -29.88 -17.39 -10.63
C SER A 294 -29.93 -16.15 -9.72
N ASP A 295 -28.78 -15.70 -9.20
CA ASP A 295 -28.66 -14.56 -8.28
C ASP A 295 -29.47 -14.71 -6.98
N LEU A 296 -29.66 -15.95 -6.53
CA LEU A 296 -30.39 -16.31 -5.31
C LEU A 296 -29.46 -17.01 -4.30
N GLY A 297 -29.97 -17.17 -3.08
CA GLY A 297 -29.28 -17.91 -2.02
C GLY A 297 -28.24 -17.07 -1.27
N HIS A 298 -27.51 -17.75 -0.39
CA HIS A 298 -26.60 -17.09 0.55
C HIS A 298 -25.33 -16.55 -0.13
N LEU A 299 -24.84 -17.19 -1.21
CA LEU A 299 -23.71 -16.70 -2.00
C LEU A 299 -24.04 -15.38 -2.71
N ALA A 300 -25.25 -15.25 -3.27
CA ALA A 300 -25.70 -14.01 -3.89
C ALA A 300 -25.85 -12.88 -2.86
N LYS A 301 -26.38 -13.19 -1.67
CA LYS A 301 -26.46 -12.25 -0.55
C LYS A 301 -25.07 -11.76 -0.12
N GLU A 302 -24.10 -12.67 -0.03
CA GLU A 302 -22.73 -12.32 0.32
C GLU A 302 -22.07 -11.45 -0.76
N ARG A 303 -22.23 -11.80 -2.05
CA ARG A 303 -21.78 -10.96 -3.17
C ARG A 303 -22.32 -9.54 -3.04
N THR A 304 -23.63 -9.37 -2.84
CA THR A 304 -24.28 -8.06 -2.70
C THR A 304 -23.75 -7.28 -1.50
N ARG A 305 -23.48 -7.97 -0.37
CA ARG A 305 -22.85 -7.35 0.80
C ARG A 305 -21.46 -6.81 0.46
N LEU A 306 -20.60 -7.63 -0.16
CA LEU A 306 -19.24 -7.23 -0.53
C LEU A 306 -19.25 -6.08 -1.56
N GLU A 307 -20.14 -6.14 -2.56
CA GLU A 307 -20.33 -5.06 -3.54
C GLU A 307 -20.74 -3.74 -2.87
N SER A 308 -21.63 -3.79 -1.88
CA SER A 308 -22.03 -2.60 -1.12
C SER A 308 -20.88 -1.97 -0.33
N LEU A 309 -20.00 -2.80 0.26
CA LEU A 309 -18.82 -2.34 1.00
C LEU A 309 -17.78 -1.70 0.07
N ILE A 310 -17.51 -2.34 -1.09
CA ILE A 310 -16.60 -1.76 -2.08
C ILE A 310 -17.17 -0.45 -2.60
N SER A 311 -18.47 -0.42 -2.93
CA SER A 311 -19.11 0.77 -3.51
C SER A 311 -19.05 1.97 -2.58
N SER A 312 -19.26 1.81 -1.27
CA SER A 312 -19.16 2.92 -0.32
C SER A 312 -17.74 3.48 -0.23
N GLU A 313 -16.72 2.61 -0.11
CA GLU A 313 -15.32 3.03 -0.03
C GLU A 313 -14.82 3.64 -1.35
N LEU A 314 -15.22 3.07 -2.49
CA LEU A 314 -14.83 3.54 -3.82
C LEU A 314 -15.48 4.90 -4.14
N MET A 315 -16.77 5.09 -3.82
CA MET A 315 -17.43 6.38 -4.01
C MET A 315 -16.81 7.47 -3.16
N PHE A 316 -16.40 7.15 -1.93
CA PHE A 316 -15.60 8.06 -1.12
C PHE A 316 -14.30 8.36 -1.87
N ALA A 317 -13.47 7.37 -2.21
CA ALA A 317 -12.17 7.60 -2.82
C ALA A 317 -12.23 8.39 -4.15
N LEU A 318 -13.21 8.13 -5.01
CA LEU A 318 -13.37 8.85 -6.28
C LEU A 318 -13.78 10.32 -6.11
N SER A 319 -14.26 10.70 -4.92
CA SER A 319 -14.66 12.07 -4.60
C SER A 319 -13.55 12.94 -4.02
N TYR A 320 -12.41 12.34 -3.65
CA TYR A 320 -11.24 13.01 -3.06
C TYR A 320 -10.06 13.05 -4.04
N PRO A 321 -9.24 14.11 -4.00
CA PRO A 321 -7.94 14.15 -4.68
C PRO A 321 -7.03 12.98 -4.25
N GLU A 322 -6.18 12.47 -5.16
CA GLU A 322 -5.32 11.33 -4.86
C GLU A 322 -4.29 11.64 -3.78
N ASN A 323 -3.77 12.86 -3.76
CA ASN A 323 -2.81 13.32 -2.76
C ASN A 323 -3.39 13.28 -1.33
N GLU A 324 -4.67 13.59 -1.15
CA GLU A 324 -5.36 13.50 0.15
C GLU A 324 -5.56 12.04 0.58
N LEU A 325 -5.99 11.17 -0.34
CA LEU A 325 -6.08 9.72 -0.08
C LEU A 325 -4.72 9.12 0.30
N ARG A 326 -3.68 9.49 -0.42
CA ARG A 326 -2.31 9.05 -0.12
C ARG A 326 -1.87 9.54 1.26
N LYS A 327 -2.15 10.79 1.59
CA LYS A 327 -1.82 11.36 2.90
C LYS A 327 -2.52 10.59 4.03
N GLU A 328 -3.82 10.30 3.90
CA GLU A 328 -4.57 9.51 4.88
C GLU A 328 -3.98 8.10 5.10
N HIS A 329 -3.52 7.47 4.01
CA HIS A 329 -2.79 6.21 4.08
C HIS A 329 -1.44 6.34 4.83
N ILE A 330 -0.63 7.34 4.47
CA ILE A 330 0.67 7.60 5.08
C ILE A 330 0.52 7.93 6.57
N ASP A 331 -0.47 8.74 6.94
CA ASP A 331 -0.73 9.11 8.33
C ASP A 331 -1.12 7.89 9.16
N ALA A 332 -1.90 6.95 8.59
CA ALA A 332 -2.21 5.68 9.24
C ALA A 332 -0.96 4.80 9.46
N TRP A 333 -0.03 4.75 8.50
CA TRP A 333 1.25 4.05 8.67
C TRP A 333 2.16 4.74 9.69
N ASN A 334 2.28 6.06 9.63
CA ASN A 334 3.09 6.83 10.57
C ASN A 334 2.60 6.64 12.01
N LEU A 335 1.29 6.51 12.22
CA LEU A 335 0.72 6.19 13.52
C LEU A 335 1.21 4.84 14.06
N LEU A 336 1.31 3.82 13.21
CA LEU A 336 1.86 2.50 13.60
C LEU A 336 3.33 2.60 14.01
N TRP A 337 4.11 3.39 13.26
CA TRP A 337 5.53 3.59 13.52
C TRP A 337 5.86 4.53 14.70
N THR A 338 4.87 5.11 15.38
CA THR A 338 5.09 6.00 16.54
C THR A 338 5.82 5.31 17.70
N SER A 339 5.67 3.99 17.86
CA SER A 339 6.33 3.21 18.90
C SER A 339 7.75 2.73 18.52
N GLY A 340 8.42 3.50 17.64
CA GLY A 340 9.65 3.14 16.93
C GLY A 340 10.68 2.35 17.72
N ILE A 341 11.22 1.31 17.08
CA ILE A 341 12.35 0.51 17.57
C ILE A 341 13.54 0.84 16.68
N THR A 342 14.65 1.28 17.26
CA THR A 342 15.91 1.45 16.55
C THR A 342 16.96 0.56 17.21
N ILE A 343 17.62 -0.29 16.44
CA ILE A 343 18.72 -1.12 16.92
C ILE A 343 20.01 -0.61 16.27
N SER A 344 21.06 -0.44 17.07
CA SER A 344 22.38 -0.06 16.55
C SER A 344 22.90 -1.12 15.58
N TYR A 345 23.53 -0.68 14.49
CA TYR A 345 24.10 -1.60 13.50
C TYR A 345 25.20 -2.45 14.15
N SER A 346 25.05 -3.78 14.06
CA SER A 346 25.97 -4.73 14.65
C SER A 346 26.76 -5.44 13.55
N TYR A 347 28.09 -5.42 13.68
CA TYR A 347 29.00 -6.12 12.79
C TYR A 347 29.29 -7.58 13.23
N ALA A 348 28.66 -8.04 14.31
CA ALA A 348 28.88 -9.41 14.79
C ALA A 348 28.28 -10.42 13.80
N PRO A 349 28.98 -11.54 13.51
CA PRO A 349 28.46 -12.58 12.62
C PRO A 349 27.11 -13.11 13.10
N GLY A 350 26.10 -13.09 12.21
CA GLY A 350 24.74 -13.53 12.53
C GLY A 350 23.91 -12.55 13.35
N ALA A 351 24.38 -11.32 13.58
CA ALA A 351 23.59 -10.32 14.26
C ALA A 351 22.42 -9.81 13.39
N VAL A 352 21.25 -9.72 14.00
CA VAL A 352 20.07 -9.12 13.39
C VAL A 352 20.25 -7.60 13.36
N ASN A 353 20.15 -7.00 12.16
CA ASN A 353 20.37 -5.57 11.97
C ASN A 353 19.05 -4.79 11.80
N ALA A 354 19.13 -3.46 11.92
CA ALA A 354 17.98 -2.56 11.79
C ALA A 354 17.20 -2.77 10.48
N LYS A 355 17.89 -3.06 9.37
CA LYS A 355 17.27 -3.40 8.09
C LYS A 355 16.34 -4.61 8.20
N ASP A 356 16.82 -5.71 8.78
CA ASP A 356 16.07 -6.96 8.85
C ASP A 356 14.88 -6.83 9.80
N ILE A 357 15.06 -6.08 10.89
CA ILE A 357 13.97 -5.79 11.84
C ILE A 357 12.91 -4.91 11.19
N ASN A 358 13.28 -3.76 10.62
CA ASN A 358 12.32 -2.82 10.05
C ASN A 358 11.53 -3.45 8.89
N THR A 359 12.21 -4.19 8.02
CA THR A 359 11.54 -4.92 6.93
C THR A 359 10.64 -6.04 7.46
N THR A 360 11.08 -6.81 8.46
CA THR A 360 10.24 -7.85 9.10
C THR A 360 8.99 -7.25 9.72
N LEU A 361 9.12 -6.18 10.51
CA LEU A 361 8.00 -5.46 11.12
C LEU A 361 7.03 -4.96 10.05
N TYR A 362 7.57 -4.40 8.97
CA TYR A 362 6.77 -3.95 7.83
C TYR A 362 5.98 -5.08 7.16
N TYR A 363 6.61 -6.23 6.86
CA TYR A 363 5.90 -7.36 6.25
C TYR A 363 4.82 -7.92 7.17
N ILE A 364 5.08 -8.04 8.46
CA ILE A 364 4.07 -8.48 9.42
C ILE A 364 2.91 -7.47 9.46
N ALA A 365 3.19 -6.17 9.55
CA ALA A 365 2.19 -5.12 9.62
C ALA A 365 1.36 -5.02 8.33
N SER A 366 1.97 -5.13 7.15
CA SER A 366 1.27 -5.10 5.84
C SER A 366 0.40 -6.34 5.61
N ASN A 367 0.67 -7.43 6.32
CA ASN A 367 -0.13 -8.66 6.28
C ASN A 367 -1.16 -8.75 7.40
N THR A 368 -1.24 -7.74 8.28
CA THR A 368 -2.16 -7.73 9.42
C THR A 368 -3.18 -6.59 9.29
N PRO A 369 -4.49 -6.88 9.37
CA PRO A 369 -5.53 -5.86 9.34
C PRO A 369 -5.38 -4.78 10.43
N ASP A 370 -5.75 -3.55 10.10
CA ASP A 370 -5.96 -2.49 11.08
C ASP A 370 -7.46 -2.34 11.39
N PHE A 371 -7.94 -3.10 12.38
CA PHE A 371 -9.35 -3.06 12.80
C PHE A 371 -9.75 -1.82 13.62
N LEU A 372 -8.80 -0.97 14.03
CA LEU A 372 -9.11 0.23 14.82
C LEU A 372 -9.32 1.44 13.91
N SER A 373 -8.49 1.58 12.87
CA SER A 373 -8.55 2.72 11.95
C SER A 373 -9.42 2.48 10.71
N THR A 374 -9.92 1.26 10.50
CA THR A 374 -10.89 0.97 9.44
C THR A 374 -12.16 1.80 9.59
N GLN A 375 -12.68 2.39 8.52
CA GLN A 375 -13.97 3.11 8.61
C GLN A 375 -15.14 2.22 9.07
N LEU A 376 -15.05 0.90 8.85
CA LEU A 376 -16.00 -0.10 9.32
C LEU A 376 -16.13 -0.16 10.85
N SER A 377 -15.14 0.35 11.59
CA SER A 377 -15.03 0.27 13.05
C SER A 377 -15.26 1.59 13.78
N LEU A 378 -15.76 2.65 13.10
CA LEU A 378 -16.03 3.96 13.73
C LEU A 378 -17.17 3.96 14.76
N ASN A 379 -17.70 2.79 15.13
CA ASN A 379 -18.58 2.63 16.29
C ASN A 379 -17.72 2.47 17.56
N ASN A 380 -18.09 3.17 18.65
CA ASN A 380 -17.43 3.07 19.97
C ASN A 380 -17.21 1.62 20.46
N SER A 381 -18.00 0.67 19.97
CA SER A 381 -17.88 -0.76 20.26
C SER A 381 -16.53 -1.37 19.88
N ALA A 382 -15.88 -0.95 18.78
CA ALA A 382 -14.61 -1.54 18.35
C ALA A 382 -13.43 -1.13 19.25
N ILE A 383 -13.44 0.12 19.71
CA ILE A 383 -12.47 0.64 20.69
C ILE A 383 -12.67 -0.06 22.04
N ASP A 384 -13.92 -0.25 22.46
CA ASP A 384 -14.23 -0.95 23.72
C ASP A 384 -13.88 -2.44 23.64
N GLU A 385 -14.13 -3.08 22.51
CA GLU A 385 -13.73 -4.47 22.26
C GLU A 385 -12.20 -4.63 22.24
N TYR A 386 -11.48 -3.69 21.63
CA TYR A 386 -10.02 -3.64 21.71
C TYR A 386 -9.55 -3.49 23.16
N LYS A 387 -10.12 -2.56 23.93
CA LYS A 387 -9.78 -2.37 25.35
C LYS A 387 -10.07 -3.62 26.19
N ILE A 388 -11.15 -4.35 25.89
CA ILE A 388 -11.48 -5.61 26.55
C ILE A 388 -10.43 -6.67 26.21
N ARG A 389 -10.11 -6.86 24.92
CA ARG A 389 -9.06 -7.80 24.47
C ARG A 389 -7.69 -7.44 25.01
N TYR A 390 -7.41 -6.16 25.18
CA TYR A 390 -6.16 -5.63 25.75
C TYR A 390 -5.99 -5.98 27.24
N ARG A 391 -7.09 -6.06 28.01
CA ARG A 391 -7.04 -6.36 29.46
C ARG A 391 -6.71 -7.81 29.80
N ASP A 392 -6.91 -8.73 28.86
CA ASP A 392 -6.74 -10.18 29.04
C ASP A 392 -5.29 -10.67 28.78
N TYR A 393 -4.30 -9.78 28.93
CA TYR A 393 -2.90 -9.98 28.49
C TYR A 393 -2.08 -10.96 29.34
N ASP A 394 -2.50 -11.28 30.56
CA ASP A 394 -1.68 -11.92 31.62
C ASP A 394 -1.07 -13.30 31.27
N GLN A 395 -1.36 -13.85 30.09
CA GLN A 395 -0.85 -15.14 29.62
C GLN A 395 0.09 -15.10 28.41
N CYS A 396 0.32 -13.95 27.79
CA CYS A 396 1.28 -13.82 26.67
C CYS A 396 2.73 -13.77 27.18
N PHE A 397 3.71 -14.07 26.33
CA PHE A 397 5.16 -14.09 26.60
C PHE A 397 5.70 -15.30 27.39
N ARG A 398 5.10 -16.48 27.22
CA ARG A 398 5.57 -17.73 27.85
C ARG A 398 6.63 -18.49 27.01
N GLY A 399 7.37 -17.81 26.12
CA GLY A 399 8.26 -18.43 25.12
C GLY A 399 9.72 -17.94 25.10
N MET A 400 10.48 -18.45 24.11
CA MET A 400 11.92 -18.17 23.92
C MET A 400 12.22 -16.75 23.39
N TYR A 401 13.48 -16.32 23.53
CA TYR A 401 13.98 -15.03 23.02
C TYR A 401 14.04 -15.01 21.48
N THR A 402 13.30 -14.09 20.84
CA THR A 402 13.10 -14.07 19.38
C THR A 402 14.32 -13.58 18.58
N LEU A 403 15.19 -12.74 19.16
CA LEU A 403 16.40 -12.23 18.50
C LEU A 403 17.49 -13.30 18.28
N GLN A 404 17.45 -14.40 19.03
CA GLN A 404 18.39 -15.52 18.83
C GLN A 404 17.92 -16.51 17.75
N SER A 405 16.68 -16.36 17.29
CA SER A 405 16.12 -17.21 16.25
C SER A 405 16.38 -16.62 14.88
N ASN A 406 17.37 -17.15 14.17
CA ASN A 406 17.69 -16.70 12.81
C ASN A 406 16.48 -16.81 11.87
N SER A 407 15.56 -17.77 12.07
CA SER A 407 14.40 -17.97 11.20
C SER A 407 13.35 -16.86 11.27
N LEU A 408 13.34 -16.06 12.34
CA LEU A 408 12.37 -14.97 12.55
C LEU A 408 12.80 -13.65 11.88
N TRP A 409 14.04 -13.53 11.41
CA TRP A 409 14.56 -12.28 10.86
C TRP A 409 15.16 -12.48 9.47
N GLN A 410 14.67 -13.49 8.75
CA GLN A 410 15.16 -13.80 7.41
C GLN A 410 14.74 -12.73 6.40
N PRO A 411 15.61 -12.38 5.45
CA PRO A 411 15.26 -11.45 4.38
C PRO A 411 14.15 -12.02 3.50
N VAL A 412 13.18 -11.18 3.15
CA VAL A 412 12.06 -11.56 2.30
C VAL A 412 12.39 -11.29 0.85
N THR A 413 12.69 -12.34 0.09
CA THR A 413 13.11 -12.25 -1.31
C THR A 413 12.03 -12.65 -2.32
N SER A 414 10.99 -13.32 -1.84
CA SER A 414 9.87 -13.85 -2.62
C SER A 414 8.60 -13.91 -1.78
N LEU A 415 7.44 -14.04 -2.42
CA LEU A 415 6.17 -14.25 -1.73
C LEU A 415 6.19 -15.50 -0.83
N SER A 416 6.82 -16.58 -1.27
CA SER A 416 6.99 -17.80 -0.46
C SER A 416 7.79 -17.54 0.80
N SER A 417 8.90 -16.80 0.70
CA SER A 417 9.70 -16.42 1.89
C SER A 417 8.92 -15.49 2.84
N MET A 418 8.10 -14.59 2.29
CA MET A 418 7.23 -13.70 3.07
C MET A 418 6.20 -14.52 3.87
N HIS A 419 5.52 -15.46 3.22
CA HIS A 419 4.56 -16.34 3.88
C HIS A 419 5.22 -17.19 4.97
N ASN A 420 6.42 -17.71 4.73
CA ASN A 420 7.16 -18.50 5.71
C ASN A 420 7.57 -17.65 6.92
N LEU A 421 8.02 -16.41 6.69
CA LEU A 421 8.37 -15.46 7.76
C LEU A 421 7.14 -15.17 8.65
N ILE A 422 6.02 -14.79 8.03
CA ILE A 422 4.78 -14.47 8.75
C ILE A 422 4.26 -15.69 9.51
N ARG A 423 4.27 -16.86 8.87
CA ARG A 423 3.85 -18.12 9.50
C ARG A 423 4.72 -18.46 10.71
N SER A 424 6.04 -18.29 10.61
CA SER A 424 6.99 -18.57 11.70
C SER A 424 6.77 -17.63 12.88
N TRP A 425 6.60 -16.33 12.62
CA TRP A 425 6.23 -15.36 13.65
C TRP A 425 4.91 -15.70 14.31
N ARG A 426 3.85 -15.93 13.50
CA ARG A 426 2.53 -16.25 14.02
C ARG A 426 2.54 -17.49 14.91
N HIS A 427 3.22 -18.55 14.48
CA HIS A 427 3.37 -19.77 15.27
C HIS A 427 4.09 -19.52 16.59
N THR A 428 5.23 -18.82 16.55
CA THR A 428 6.00 -18.44 17.75
C THR A 428 5.16 -17.64 18.75
N LEU A 429 4.35 -16.70 18.25
CA LEU A 429 3.50 -15.86 19.09
C LEU A 429 2.31 -16.63 19.68
N ILE A 430 1.71 -17.56 18.92
CA ILE A 430 0.64 -18.44 19.42
C ILE A 430 1.19 -19.36 20.52
N ASP A 431 2.32 -20.01 20.28
CA ASP A 431 2.98 -20.90 21.24
C ASP A 431 3.40 -20.12 22.52
N GLY A 432 3.74 -18.84 22.35
CA GLY A 432 4.02 -17.91 23.44
C GLY A 432 2.78 -17.38 24.18
N GLY A 433 1.56 -17.82 23.85
CA GLY A 433 0.31 -17.42 24.51
C GLY A 433 -0.28 -16.09 24.04
N CYS A 434 0.16 -15.56 22.89
CA CYS A 434 -0.18 -14.21 22.41
C CYS A 434 -1.30 -14.18 21.37
N GLU A 435 -2.06 -15.27 21.23
CA GLU A 435 -3.10 -15.42 20.21
C GLU A 435 -4.15 -14.30 20.24
N LYS A 436 -4.63 -13.92 21.43
CA LYS A 436 -5.61 -12.83 21.60
C LYS A 436 -5.11 -11.50 21.06
N LEU A 437 -3.81 -11.21 21.18
CA LEU A 437 -3.20 -9.99 20.66
C LEU A 437 -3.05 -10.02 19.14
N LEU A 438 -2.77 -11.20 18.56
CA LEU A 438 -2.79 -11.37 17.11
C LEU A 438 -4.19 -11.11 16.53
N GLN A 439 -5.25 -11.53 17.23
CA GLN A 439 -6.64 -11.30 16.82
C GLN A 439 -7.04 -9.82 16.92
N SER A 440 -6.33 -9.01 17.71
CA SER A 440 -6.52 -7.55 17.82
C SER A 440 -5.97 -6.75 16.65
N GLY A 441 -5.46 -7.40 15.61
CA GLY A 441 -4.93 -6.75 14.42
C GLY A 441 -3.57 -6.12 14.65
N VAL A 442 -3.20 -5.17 13.79
CA VAL A 442 -1.82 -4.68 13.69
C VAL A 442 -1.30 -4.06 14.99
N TYR A 443 -2.13 -3.37 15.78
CA TYR A 443 -1.68 -2.76 17.04
C TYR A 443 -1.32 -3.80 18.08
N GLY A 444 -2.10 -4.88 18.19
CA GLY A 444 -1.78 -5.99 19.08
C GLY A 444 -0.50 -6.71 18.64
N VAL A 445 -0.35 -6.95 17.33
CA VAL A 445 0.87 -7.53 16.76
C VAL A 445 2.10 -6.64 17.03
N HIS A 446 1.99 -5.33 16.79
CA HIS A 446 3.08 -4.39 17.02
C HIS A 446 3.51 -4.34 18.49
N GLN A 447 2.55 -4.35 19.42
CA GLN A 447 2.84 -4.41 20.86
C GLN A 447 3.57 -5.70 21.24
N VAL A 448 3.15 -6.84 20.69
CA VAL A 448 3.80 -8.13 20.95
C VAL A 448 5.24 -8.12 20.44
N LEU A 449 5.45 -7.66 19.21
CA LEU A 449 6.79 -7.54 18.61
C LEU A 449 7.69 -6.59 19.40
N PHE A 450 7.15 -5.48 19.89
CA PHE A 450 7.86 -4.54 20.74
C PHE A 450 8.28 -5.18 22.07
N ILE A 451 7.40 -5.91 22.75
CA ILE A 451 7.73 -6.54 24.04
C ILE A 451 8.74 -7.68 23.86
N TYR A 452 8.63 -8.47 22.79
CA TYR A 452 9.59 -9.53 22.47
C TYR A 452 10.98 -9.00 22.10
N SER A 453 11.07 -7.82 21.49
CA SER A 453 12.34 -7.18 21.14
C SER A 453 12.93 -6.31 22.26
N SER A 454 12.10 -5.69 23.10
CA SER A 454 12.53 -4.83 24.23
C SER A 454 12.98 -5.61 25.47
N ARG A 455 12.62 -6.90 25.60
CA ARG A 455 13.11 -7.76 26.69
C ARG A 455 14.63 -8.04 26.66
N LEU A 456 15.42 -7.40 25.79
CA LEU A 456 16.86 -7.64 25.73
C LEU A 456 17.82 -6.44 25.60
N TYR A 457 17.39 -5.18 25.48
CA TYR A 457 18.34 -4.05 25.55
C TYR A 457 17.73 -2.83 26.21
N CYS A 458 18.19 -2.51 27.43
CA CYS A 458 18.04 -1.18 28.04
C CYS A 458 18.83 -0.14 27.24
N VAL A 459 18.34 0.25 26.06
CA VAL A 459 18.43 1.63 25.53
C VAL A 459 17.23 1.85 24.61
N VAL A 460 16.02 1.92 25.19
CA VAL A 460 14.88 2.53 24.50
C VAL A 460 14.97 4.03 24.79
N SER A 461 15.54 4.82 23.87
CA SER A 461 15.29 6.26 23.88
C SER A 461 13.89 6.49 23.36
N VAL A 462 12.93 6.55 24.28
CA VAL A 462 11.60 7.11 24.00
C VAL A 462 11.80 8.59 23.68
N HIS A 463 11.77 8.98 22.40
CA HIS A 463 11.51 10.36 22.06
C HIS A 463 10.00 10.55 22.06
N SER A 464 9.48 11.00 23.19
CA SER A 464 8.19 11.69 23.22
C SER A 464 8.35 12.99 22.43
N MET A 465 7.56 13.17 21.37
CA MET A 465 7.19 14.52 20.92
C MET A 465 5.93 14.95 21.66
#